data_AF-S3MV93-F1
#
_entry.id   AF-S3MV93-F1
#
_cell.length_a   1.000
_cell.length_b   1.000
_cell.length_c   1.000
_cell.angle_alpha   90.00
_cell.angle_beta   90.00
_cell.angle_gamma   90.00
#
_symmetry.space_group_name_H-M   'P 1'
#
loop_
_entity.id
_entity.type
_entity.pdbx_description
1 polymer ?
#
loop_
_entity_poly.entity_id
_entity_poly.type
_entity_poly.pdbx_seq_one_letter_code
_entity_poly.pdbx_strand_id
1 'polypeptide(L)'
;MNNDHKIKKNILSESNLLKLFMCDPQFNISQIPNFDTYFLSALELEQLLISWKKNIERDSTLLCRQSLSLLTDLPQDSLYSNLEYHNWYLAAQVAEVFRNPSICKNAGRLNLKQLQKNICKWLIHADQGLSLVIAWGQPKRSAGGIKCMGPYADLAELFSISRLITITRAIEKIVKYRINLTVLTGGHRFYPALFTRSELTTDYDAQRQAIADFMDDDKRIKFLPFIRHNEILNYSIDESQLKQISHQQILSLLNTITLNIDWEHLLHPQISCRYHNPHHIELTQSLANWLSKQSIETLNQYIRQSIYYLLTNKNTQRLNADSETDEDSIQLKNLIIFMHKVAWESTKKYIVIQEMNHLKQREALGDQHFRLSVHEKDDLNNQPAILTLGVNGGNQLSQHVIAFLKNRVLHFGAFSEFWDSEPVLIKLNSDCDYQLFNWLKQSEQALCISNMPNEELLPFLNMSSRLVN
;
A
#
# COMPACT_ATOMS: atom_id res chain seq x y z
N MET A 1 -37.60 -11.87 -4.38
CA MET A 1 -36.56 -11.39 -5.31
C MET A 1 -35.30 -11.16 -4.49
N ASN A 2 -34.48 -12.20 -4.35
CA ASN A 2 -33.21 -12.14 -3.62
C ASN A 2 -32.13 -11.62 -4.58
N ASN A 3 -31.73 -10.37 -4.40
CA ASN A 3 -30.49 -9.87 -4.98
C ASN A 3 -29.31 -10.36 -4.14
N ASP A 4 -29.02 -11.66 -4.24
CA ASP A 4 -27.70 -12.21 -3.91
C ASP A 4 -26.72 -11.74 -5.00
N HIS A 5 -26.38 -10.45 -4.99
CA HIS A 5 -25.22 -9.99 -5.72
C HIS A 5 -24.01 -10.68 -5.10
N LYS A 6 -23.46 -11.65 -5.85
CA LYS A 6 -22.11 -12.17 -5.69
C LYS A 6 -21.12 -11.01 -5.76
N ILE A 7 -20.94 -10.34 -4.63
CA ILE A 7 -19.83 -9.44 -4.39
C ILE A 7 -18.63 -10.35 -4.12
N LYS A 8 -18.04 -10.93 -5.19
CA LYS A 8 -16.63 -11.35 -5.15
C LYS A 8 -15.79 -10.07 -5.19
N LYS A 9 -15.90 -9.24 -4.15
CA LYS A 9 -14.93 -8.17 -3.93
C LYS A 9 -13.62 -8.85 -3.57
N ASN A 10 -12.79 -9.14 -4.56
CA ASN A 10 -11.34 -9.31 -4.36
C ASN A 10 -10.72 -7.94 -4.00
N ILE A 11 -11.33 -7.27 -3.02
CA ILE A 11 -10.85 -6.01 -2.47
C ILE A 11 -10.21 -6.41 -1.15
N LEU A 12 -8.97 -6.86 -1.22
CA LEU A 12 -7.88 -6.25 -0.50
C LEU A 12 -6.55 -6.92 -0.87
N SER A 13 -5.59 -6.04 -1.09
CA SER A 13 -4.19 -6.30 -1.41
C SER A 13 -3.53 -6.90 -0.18
N GLU A 14 -3.37 -8.21 -0.10
CA GLU A 14 -2.75 -8.80 1.09
C GLU A 14 -1.67 -9.80 0.79
N SER A 15 -0.58 -9.58 1.53
CA SER A 15 0.53 -10.48 1.79
C SER A 15 0.13 -11.95 1.86
N ASN A 16 1.06 -12.85 1.52
CA ASN A 16 0.83 -14.30 1.63
C ASN A 16 0.87 -14.81 3.08
N LEU A 17 0.80 -13.93 4.09
CA LEU A 17 0.93 -14.25 5.51
C LEU A 17 -0.02 -15.35 5.98
N LEU A 18 -1.30 -15.29 5.60
CA LEU A 18 -2.26 -16.33 5.99
C LEU A 18 -1.83 -17.70 5.44
N LYS A 19 -1.42 -17.74 4.17
CA LYS A 19 -0.93 -18.97 3.54
C LYS A 19 0.35 -19.45 4.22
N LEU A 20 1.29 -18.56 4.52
CA LEU A 20 2.52 -18.87 5.25
C LEU A 20 2.20 -19.53 6.60
N PHE A 21 1.37 -18.89 7.42
CA PHE A 21 1.03 -19.39 8.77
C PHE A 21 0.24 -20.70 8.78
N MET A 22 -0.52 -20.97 7.73
CA MET A 22 -1.27 -22.23 7.59
C MET A 22 -0.42 -23.37 7.02
N CYS A 23 0.52 -23.07 6.12
CA CYS A 23 1.29 -24.08 5.39
C CYS A 23 2.62 -24.45 6.04
N ASP A 24 3.19 -23.60 6.88
CA ASP A 24 4.45 -23.88 7.57
C ASP A 24 4.21 -24.17 9.08
N PRO A 25 4.26 -25.44 9.49
CA PRO A 25 4.11 -25.83 10.90
C PRO A 25 5.34 -25.49 11.76
N GLN A 26 6.48 -25.21 11.14
CA GLN A 26 7.73 -24.84 11.82
C GLN A 26 7.92 -23.33 11.94
N PHE A 27 7.04 -22.54 11.31
CA PHE A 27 7.12 -21.08 11.34
C PHE A 27 7.10 -20.54 12.77
N ASN A 28 8.25 -20.07 13.24
CA ASN A 28 8.40 -19.58 14.60
C ASN A 28 7.99 -18.11 14.71
N ILE A 29 6.72 -17.86 15.02
CA ILE A 29 6.18 -16.51 15.21
C ILE A 29 6.79 -15.76 16.42
N SER A 30 7.30 -16.51 17.39
CA SER A 30 7.70 -15.95 18.69
C SER A 30 8.95 -15.08 18.62
N GLN A 31 9.82 -15.31 17.64
CA GLN A 31 11.08 -14.59 17.50
C GLN A 31 11.28 -14.13 16.06
N ILE A 32 11.60 -12.84 15.89
CA ILE A 32 12.11 -12.34 14.61
C ILE A 32 13.55 -12.87 14.52
N PRO A 33 13.95 -13.51 13.40
CA PRO A 33 15.32 -13.97 13.24
C PRO A 33 16.30 -12.81 13.40
N ASN A 34 17.49 -13.10 13.91
CA ASN A 34 18.56 -12.13 13.90
C ASN A 34 19.12 -12.04 12.46
N PHE A 35 19.14 -10.85 11.91
CA PHE A 35 19.58 -10.61 10.54
C PHE A 35 20.88 -9.83 10.55
N ASP A 36 21.83 -10.25 9.72
CA ASP A 36 23.01 -9.44 9.45
C ASP A 36 22.60 -8.10 8.86
N THR A 37 23.43 -7.07 9.05
CA THR A 37 23.15 -5.73 8.54
C THR A 37 24.28 -5.27 7.63
N TYR A 38 23.90 -4.78 6.46
CA TYR A 38 24.77 -4.02 5.57
C TYR A 38 24.40 -2.54 5.65
N PHE A 39 25.40 -1.67 5.87
CA PHE A 39 25.20 -0.24 5.96
C PHE A 39 25.60 0.44 4.64
N LEU A 40 24.61 1.04 3.97
CA LEU A 40 24.84 1.90 2.82
C LEU A 40 25.45 3.24 3.26
N SER A 41 26.53 3.62 2.60
CA SER A 41 27.12 4.96 2.66
C SER A 41 26.30 5.99 1.86
N ALA A 42 26.57 7.27 2.10
CA ALA A 42 25.91 8.36 1.37
C ALA A 42 26.18 8.30 -0.14
N LEU A 43 27.41 7.96 -0.55
CA LEU A 43 27.78 7.86 -1.96
C LEU A 43 27.04 6.73 -2.67
N GLU A 44 26.93 5.57 -2.02
CA GLU A 44 26.21 4.41 -2.57
C GLU A 44 24.71 4.70 -2.71
N LEU A 45 24.10 5.36 -1.72
CA LEU A 45 22.71 5.81 -1.79
C LEU A 45 22.52 6.85 -2.91
N GLU A 46 23.41 7.84 -3.04
CA GLU A 46 23.33 8.84 -4.09
C GLU A 46 23.41 8.21 -5.49
N GLN A 47 24.38 7.31 -5.70
CA GLN A 47 24.53 6.59 -6.96
C GLN A 47 23.28 5.79 -7.33
N LEU A 48 22.68 5.12 -6.34
CA LEU A 48 21.41 4.41 -6.49
C LEU A 48 20.31 5.34 -6.99
N LEU A 49 20.10 6.45 -6.30
CA LEU A 49 19.01 7.38 -6.58
C LEU A 49 19.19 8.07 -7.95
N ILE A 50 20.42 8.42 -8.34
CA ILE A 50 20.74 8.96 -9.66
C ILE A 50 20.44 7.93 -10.76
N SER A 51 20.79 6.66 -10.56
CA SER A 51 20.47 5.60 -11.51
C SER A 51 18.96 5.46 -11.69
N TRP A 52 18.19 5.46 -10.61
CA TRP A 52 16.73 5.36 -10.66
C TRP A 52 16.11 6.53 -11.42
N LYS A 53 16.56 7.76 -11.18
CA LYS A 53 16.11 8.95 -11.91
C LYS A 53 16.37 8.84 -13.42
N LYS A 54 17.53 8.33 -13.83
CA LYS A 54 17.84 8.06 -15.25
C LYS A 54 16.91 7.00 -15.86
N ASN A 55 16.59 5.96 -15.11
CA ASN A 55 15.70 4.89 -15.60
C ASN A 55 14.26 5.37 -15.76
N ILE A 56 13.76 6.28 -14.91
CA ILE A 56 12.45 6.92 -15.11
C ILE A 56 12.34 7.61 -16.49
N GLU A 57 13.36 8.35 -16.90
CA GLU A 57 13.38 9.03 -18.21
C GLU A 57 13.40 8.03 -19.37
N ARG A 58 14.26 7.02 -19.27
CA ARG A 58 14.40 5.98 -20.30
C ARG A 58 13.10 5.19 -20.46
N ASP A 59 12.54 4.73 -19.34
CA ASP A 59 11.39 3.85 -19.31
C ASP A 59 10.10 4.60 -19.70
N SER A 60 9.97 5.88 -19.34
CA SER A 60 8.85 6.72 -19.82
C SER A 60 8.91 6.96 -21.32
N THR A 61 10.11 7.14 -21.88
CA THR A 61 10.32 7.26 -23.33
C THR A 61 10.00 5.94 -24.05
N LEU A 62 10.43 4.80 -23.49
CA LEU A 62 10.13 3.47 -24.02
C LEU A 62 8.61 3.22 -24.03
N LEU A 63 7.94 3.48 -22.91
CA LEU A 63 6.49 3.29 -22.76
C LEU A 63 5.69 4.18 -23.72
N CYS A 64 6.11 5.43 -23.90
CA CYS A 64 5.55 6.32 -24.92
C CYS A 64 5.70 5.71 -26.33
N ARG A 65 6.93 5.34 -26.73
CA ARG A 65 7.19 4.75 -28.07
C ARG A 65 6.36 3.49 -28.34
N GLN A 66 6.28 2.58 -27.36
CA GLN A 66 5.48 1.36 -27.47
C GLN A 66 3.99 1.69 -27.70
N SER A 67 3.46 2.67 -26.96
CA SER A 67 2.06 3.10 -27.08
C SER A 67 1.78 3.73 -28.46
N LEU A 68 2.75 4.45 -29.03
CA LEU A 68 2.65 5.02 -30.38
C LEU A 68 2.63 3.91 -31.46
N SER A 69 3.51 2.91 -31.36
CA SER A 69 3.63 1.84 -32.36
C SER A 69 2.44 0.88 -32.37
N LEU A 70 1.81 0.63 -31.22
CA LEU A 70 0.71 -0.35 -31.14
C LEU A 70 -0.55 0.09 -31.92
N LEU A 71 -0.72 1.39 -32.16
CA LEU A 71 -1.86 1.89 -32.94
C LEU A 71 -1.68 1.73 -34.45
N THR A 72 -0.44 1.62 -34.96
CA THR A 72 -0.20 1.50 -36.42
C THR A 72 -0.61 0.14 -36.97
N ASP A 73 -0.63 -0.88 -36.11
CA ASP A 73 -0.83 -2.27 -36.51
C ASP A 73 -2.29 -2.75 -36.33
N LEU A 74 -3.17 -1.89 -35.81
CA LEU A 74 -4.56 -2.24 -35.50
C LEU A 74 -5.50 -1.88 -36.66
N PRO A 75 -6.42 -2.80 -37.06
CA PRO A 75 -7.49 -2.46 -38.01
C PRO A 75 -8.34 -1.30 -37.49
N GLN A 76 -8.75 -0.42 -38.40
CA GLN A 76 -9.61 0.73 -38.07
C GLN A 76 -10.88 0.28 -37.34
N ASP A 77 -11.27 1.03 -36.31
CA ASP A 77 -12.45 0.83 -35.46
C ASP A 77 -12.55 -0.49 -34.66
N SER A 78 -11.50 -1.31 -34.66
CA SER A 78 -11.45 -2.58 -33.92
C SER A 78 -11.51 -2.35 -32.39
N LEU A 79 -10.54 -1.60 -31.85
CA LEU A 79 -10.42 -1.32 -30.41
C LEU A 79 -10.74 0.12 -30.01
N TYR A 80 -10.56 1.05 -30.94
CA TYR A 80 -10.72 2.49 -30.75
C TYR A 80 -11.75 3.04 -31.74
N SER A 81 -12.07 4.33 -31.64
CA SER A 81 -12.96 5.01 -32.58
C SER A 81 -12.40 6.39 -32.92
N ASN A 82 -12.81 6.95 -34.06
CA ASN A 82 -12.57 8.34 -34.43
C ASN A 82 -11.06 8.71 -34.51
N LEU A 83 -10.21 7.78 -34.95
CA LEU A 83 -8.75 7.97 -34.96
C LEU A 83 -8.27 9.07 -35.92
N GLU A 84 -9.12 9.51 -36.84
CA GLU A 84 -8.90 10.65 -37.73
C GLU A 84 -8.90 12.00 -36.98
N TYR A 85 -9.47 12.08 -35.78
CA TYR A 85 -9.48 13.29 -34.96
C TYR A 85 -8.33 13.30 -33.96
N HIS A 86 -7.60 14.42 -33.89
CA HIS A 86 -6.37 14.54 -33.10
C HIS A 86 -6.53 14.12 -31.62
N ASN A 87 -7.53 14.63 -30.91
CA ASN A 87 -7.72 14.30 -29.48
C ASN A 87 -8.16 12.85 -29.27
N TRP A 88 -8.91 12.26 -30.20
CA TRP A 88 -9.29 10.85 -30.14
C TRP A 88 -8.10 9.93 -30.39
N TYR A 89 -7.21 10.32 -31.31
CA TYR A 89 -5.95 9.64 -31.57
C TYR A 89 -5.02 9.69 -30.35
N LEU A 90 -4.81 10.88 -29.76
CA LEU A 90 -4.03 11.02 -28.51
C LEU A 90 -4.66 10.21 -27.37
N ALA A 91 -5.98 10.22 -27.25
CA ALA A 91 -6.68 9.43 -26.23
C ALA A 91 -6.49 7.92 -26.42
N ALA A 92 -6.42 7.42 -27.66
CA ALA A 92 -6.10 6.03 -27.95
C ALA A 92 -4.67 5.69 -27.52
N GLN A 93 -3.70 6.58 -27.78
CA GLN A 93 -2.30 6.39 -27.37
C GLN A 93 -2.15 6.34 -25.85
N VAL A 94 -2.86 7.22 -25.13
CA VAL A 94 -2.89 7.16 -23.66
C VAL A 94 -3.59 5.89 -23.17
N ALA A 95 -4.65 5.42 -23.85
CA ALA A 95 -5.30 4.16 -23.51
C ALA A 95 -4.36 2.95 -23.68
N GLU A 96 -3.47 2.96 -24.67
CA GLU A 96 -2.44 1.92 -24.88
C GLU A 96 -1.44 1.84 -23.71
N VAL A 97 -1.08 2.97 -23.08
CA VAL A 97 -0.29 2.98 -21.84
C VAL A 97 -0.96 2.12 -20.76
N PHE A 98 -2.29 2.22 -20.64
CA PHE A 98 -3.07 1.44 -19.66
C PHE A 98 -3.43 0.03 -20.13
N ARG A 99 -3.38 -0.25 -21.43
CA ARG A 99 -3.53 -1.61 -21.97
C ARG A 99 -2.27 -2.46 -21.78
N ASN A 100 -1.16 -1.85 -21.32
CA ASN A 100 0.05 -2.56 -20.97
C ASN A 100 -0.16 -3.37 -19.65
N PRO A 101 -0.05 -4.72 -19.67
CA PRO A 101 -0.25 -5.56 -18.50
C PRO A 101 0.80 -5.37 -17.40
N SER A 102 1.98 -4.81 -17.73
CA SER A 102 2.99 -4.43 -16.74
C SER A 102 2.67 -3.13 -16.02
N ILE A 103 1.69 -2.35 -16.51
CA ILE A 103 1.23 -1.08 -15.92
C ILE A 103 -0.10 -1.26 -15.20
N CYS A 104 -1.03 -2.04 -15.78
CA CYS A 104 -2.42 -2.06 -15.33
C CYS A 104 -2.93 -3.49 -15.05
N LYS A 105 -3.46 -3.70 -13.84
CA LYS A 105 -4.02 -4.97 -13.35
C LYS A 105 -5.13 -5.51 -14.24
N ASN A 106 -6.01 -4.61 -14.68
CA ASN A 106 -7.17 -4.92 -15.51
C ASN A 106 -6.92 -4.65 -17.01
N ALA A 107 -5.66 -4.54 -17.47
CA ALA A 107 -5.29 -4.27 -18.85
C ALA A 107 -6.10 -5.09 -19.88
N GLY A 108 -6.23 -6.41 -19.66
CA GLY A 108 -6.94 -7.32 -20.55
C GLY A 108 -8.48 -7.27 -20.48
N ARG A 109 -9.05 -6.50 -19.54
CA ARG A 109 -10.49 -6.35 -19.31
C ARG A 109 -10.98 -4.91 -19.49
N LEU A 110 -10.08 -3.98 -19.80
CA LEU A 110 -10.42 -2.58 -20.00
C LEU A 110 -11.37 -2.44 -21.19
N ASN A 111 -12.48 -1.72 -20.98
CA ASN A 111 -13.33 -1.26 -22.08
C ASN A 111 -12.63 -0.08 -22.77
N LEU A 112 -11.83 -0.39 -23.79
CA LEU A 112 -10.94 0.57 -24.46
C LEU A 112 -11.70 1.71 -25.15
N LYS A 113 -12.86 1.44 -25.77
CA LYS A 113 -13.68 2.50 -26.40
C LYS A 113 -14.20 3.49 -25.37
N GLN A 114 -14.68 3.01 -24.23
CA GLN A 114 -15.15 3.88 -23.15
C GLN A 114 -13.98 4.61 -22.46
N LEU A 115 -12.86 3.93 -22.26
CA LEU A 115 -11.63 4.53 -21.72
C LEU A 115 -11.13 5.66 -22.63
N GLN A 116 -11.01 5.41 -23.93
CA GLN A 116 -10.63 6.41 -24.93
C GLN A 116 -11.57 7.60 -24.90
N LYS A 117 -12.89 7.38 -24.86
CA LYS A 117 -13.88 8.46 -24.75
C LYS A 117 -13.67 9.31 -23.48
N ASN A 118 -13.41 8.67 -22.34
CA ASN A 118 -13.16 9.38 -21.08
C ASN A 118 -11.86 10.19 -21.14
N ILE A 119 -10.78 9.63 -21.70
CA ILE A 119 -9.52 10.33 -21.89
C ILE A 119 -9.70 11.50 -22.87
N CYS A 120 -10.40 11.30 -23.99
CA CYS A 120 -10.66 12.36 -24.97
C CYS A 120 -11.42 13.53 -24.33
N LYS A 121 -12.40 13.26 -23.47
CA LYS A 121 -13.09 14.29 -22.69
C LYS A 121 -12.14 15.04 -21.78
N TRP A 122 -11.30 14.32 -21.04
CA TRP A 122 -10.28 14.90 -20.17
C TRP A 122 -9.30 15.80 -20.94
N LEU A 123 -8.85 15.38 -22.14
CA LEU A 123 -7.93 16.16 -22.98
C LEU A 123 -8.52 17.49 -23.49
N ILE A 124 -9.85 17.64 -23.57
CA ILE A 124 -10.48 18.92 -23.93
C ILE A 124 -10.15 20.02 -22.90
N HIS A 125 -9.84 19.64 -21.66
CA HIS A 125 -9.50 20.56 -20.57
C HIS A 125 -8.00 20.86 -20.47
N ALA A 126 -7.21 20.63 -21.53
CA ALA A 126 -5.75 20.78 -21.49
C ALA A 126 -5.29 22.18 -21.03
N ASP A 127 -5.99 23.24 -21.45
CA ASP A 127 -5.69 24.62 -21.07
C ASP A 127 -5.89 24.91 -19.57
N GLN A 128 -6.64 24.08 -18.86
CA GLN A 128 -6.91 24.20 -17.43
C GLN A 128 -5.88 23.45 -16.57
N GLY A 129 -4.95 22.72 -17.21
CA GLY A 129 -3.99 21.85 -16.55
C GLY A 129 -4.56 20.45 -16.33
N LEU A 130 -3.96 19.48 -17.02
CA LEU A 130 -4.37 18.08 -16.93
C LEU A 130 -3.84 17.43 -15.64
N SER A 131 -4.73 16.72 -14.95
CA SER A 131 -4.37 15.99 -13.73
C SER A 131 -4.87 14.56 -13.74
N LEU A 132 -3.98 13.64 -13.35
CA LEU A 132 -4.34 12.29 -12.93
C LEU A 132 -4.64 12.32 -11.43
N VAL A 133 -5.60 11.50 -10.98
CA VAL A 133 -5.94 11.37 -9.55
C VAL A 133 -5.99 9.90 -9.16
N ILE A 134 -5.28 9.53 -8.10
CA ILE A 134 -5.26 8.16 -7.57
C ILE A 134 -5.42 8.16 -6.05
N ALA A 135 -6.29 7.32 -5.50
CA ALA A 135 -6.38 7.12 -4.06
C ALA A 135 -5.39 6.03 -3.64
N TRP A 136 -4.37 6.40 -2.87
CA TRP A 136 -3.30 5.48 -2.47
C TRP A 136 -2.60 5.88 -1.17
N GLY A 137 -2.50 4.90 -0.29
CA GLY A 137 -1.55 4.86 0.80
C GLY A 137 -2.04 5.45 2.12
N GLN A 138 -1.55 4.82 3.18
CA GLN A 138 -1.57 5.21 4.58
C GLN A 138 -0.21 4.77 5.15
N PRO A 139 0.21 5.22 6.34
CA PRO A 139 1.51 4.81 6.87
C PRO A 139 1.60 3.29 7.05
N LYS A 140 2.82 2.74 6.95
CA LYS A 140 3.04 1.30 7.11
C LYS A 140 2.65 0.82 8.50
N ARG A 141 2.34 -0.46 8.60
CA ARG A 141 2.02 -1.14 9.86
C ARG A 141 2.93 -2.33 10.03
N SER A 142 3.60 -2.41 11.18
CA SER A 142 4.51 -3.51 11.46
C SER A 142 3.74 -4.78 11.81
N ALA A 143 2.62 -4.63 12.54
CA ALA A 143 1.85 -5.73 13.10
C ALA A 143 2.72 -6.60 14.03
N GLY A 144 3.47 -5.94 14.92
CA GLY A 144 4.50 -6.57 15.76
C GLY A 144 5.75 -7.02 15.00
N GLY A 145 5.93 -6.57 13.75
CA GLY A 145 7.07 -6.92 12.90
C GLY A 145 6.85 -8.13 11.98
N ILE A 146 5.60 -8.57 11.73
CA ILE A 146 5.34 -9.60 10.68
C ILE A 146 5.17 -9.00 9.29
N LYS A 147 4.68 -7.76 9.18
CA LYS A 147 4.23 -7.18 7.92
C LYS A 147 5.24 -6.22 7.32
N CYS A 148 5.61 -5.20 8.09
CA CYS A 148 6.65 -4.24 7.73
C CYS A 148 7.63 -4.11 8.90
N MET A 149 8.82 -3.60 8.65
CA MET A 149 9.83 -3.39 9.72
C MET A 149 9.56 -2.14 10.56
N GLY A 150 8.75 -1.22 10.05
CA GLY A 150 8.35 0.00 10.75
C GLY A 150 7.34 0.80 9.93
N PRO A 151 6.97 2.01 10.38
CA PRO A 151 5.88 2.76 9.79
C PRO A 151 6.29 3.65 8.61
N TYR A 152 7.59 3.73 8.30
CA TYR A 152 8.14 4.75 7.41
C TYR A 152 8.33 4.30 5.96
N ALA A 153 8.40 5.27 5.05
CA ALA A 153 8.57 5.02 3.63
C ALA A 153 9.97 4.43 3.34
N ASP A 154 10.01 3.33 2.59
CA ASP A 154 11.22 2.55 2.29
C ASP A 154 11.36 2.32 0.77
N LEU A 155 12.19 1.36 0.35
CA LEU A 155 12.42 1.07 -1.07
C LEU A 155 11.13 0.70 -1.83
N ALA A 156 10.13 0.10 -1.17
CA ALA A 156 8.87 -0.24 -1.83
C ALA A 156 8.04 1.01 -2.17
N GLU A 157 8.11 2.04 -1.32
CA GLU A 157 7.52 3.36 -1.61
C GLU A 157 8.28 4.07 -2.72
N LEU A 158 9.63 4.04 -2.67
CA LEU A 158 10.45 4.58 -3.76
C LEU A 158 10.09 3.98 -5.11
N PHE A 159 10.01 2.64 -5.19
CA PHE A 159 9.61 1.92 -6.41
C PHE A 159 8.22 2.32 -6.90
N SER A 160 7.25 2.40 -5.99
CA SER A 160 5.89 2.79 -6.34
C SER A 160 5.81 4.21 -6.89
N ILE A 161 6.50 5.15 -6.25
CA ILE A 161 6.53 6.56 -6.65
C ILE A 161 7.22 6.71 -8.01
N SER A 162 8.40 6.10 -8.19
CA SER A 162 9.12 6.15 -9.47
C SER A 162 8.29 5.59 -10.63
N ARG A 163 7.48 4.55 -10.40
CA ARG A 163 6.55 4.01 -11.40
C ARG A 163 5.44 4.99 -11.76
N LEU A 164 4.84 5.65 -10.76
CA LEU A 164 3.83 6.68 -11.00
C LEU A 164 4.40 7.87 -11.79
N ILE A 165 5.64 8.28 -11.51
CA ILE A 165 6.36 9.30 -12.28
C ILE A 165 6.53 8.82 -13.73
N THR A 166 6.99 7.59 -13.93
CA THR A 166 7.23 7.01 -15.26
C THR A 166 5.97 7.01 -16.13
N ILE A 167 4.83 6.58 -15.57
CA ILE A 167 3.53 6.58 -16.25
C ILE A 167 3.11 8.01 -16.58
N THR A 168 3.20 8.93 -15.62
CA THR A 168 2.82 10.33 -15.80
C THR A 168 3.65 11.00 -16.90
N ARG A 169 4.97 10.78 -16.91
CA ARG A 169 5.87 11.33 -17.93
C ARG A 169 5.67 10.69 -19.30
N ALA A 170 5.32 9.40 -19.37
CA ALA A 170 4.98 8.76 -20.64
C ALA A 170 3.73 9.39 -21.27
N ILE A 171 2.69 9.64 -20.47
CA ILE A 171 1.46 10.31 -20.91
C ILE A 171 1.75 11.76 -21.34
N GLU A 172 2.53 12.51 -20.56
CA GLU A 172 2.98 13.86 -20.93
C GLU A 172 3.71 13.88 -22.28
N LYS A 173 4.60 12.92 -22.54
CA LYS A 173 5.30 12.81 -23.84
C LYS A 173 4.35 12.55 -25.00
N ILE A 174 3.25 11.81 -24.77
CA ILE A 174 2.23 11.53 -25.78
C ILE A 174 1.43 12.80 -26.09
N VAL A 175 0.86 13.43 -25.05
CA VAL A 175 -0.11 14.52 -25.22
C VAL A 175 0.56 15.90 -25.38
N LYS A 176 1.84 16.01 -25.03
CA LYS A 176 2.65 17.26 -25.06
C LYS A 176 2.09 18.39 -24.18
N TYR A 177 1.31 18.02 -23.17
CA TYR A 177 0.85 18.90 -22.10
C TYR A 177 1.38 18.39 -20.77
N ARG A 178 1.72 19.31 -19.88
CA ARG A 178 2.13 18.99 -18.51
C ARG A 178 1.04 18.19 -17.81
N ILE A 179 1.40 17.04 -17.27
CA ILE A 179 0.48 16.20 -16.47
C ILE A 179 0.91 16.23 -15.01
N ASN A 180 0.01 16.64 -14.13
CA ASN A 180 0.21 16.49 -12.69
C ASN A 180 -0.48 15.21 -12.19
N LEU A 181 0.04 14.60 -11.11
CA LEU A 181 -0.60 13.47 -10.45
C LEU A 181 -0.89 13.80 -8.98
N THR A 182 -2.15 13.75 -8.61
CA THR A 182 -2.58 13.90 -7.23
C THR A 182 -2.82 12.53 -6.61
N VAL A 183 -2.06 12.22 -5.57
CA VAL A 183 -2.27 11.04 -4.71
C VAL A 183 -3.12 11.45 -3.51
N LEU A 184 -4.33 10.92 -3.43
CA LEU A 184 -5.24 11.12 -2.29
C LEU A 184 -4.92 10.08 -1.21
N THR A 185 -4.38 10.53 -0.08
CA THR A 185 -3.87 9.69 1.01
C THR A 185 -4.99 9.32 1.99
N GLY A 186 -5.04 8.04 2.36
CA GLY A 186 -6.15 7.43 3.08
C GLY A 186 -6.05 7.46 4.61
N GLY A 187 -4.97 7.99 5.20
CA GLY A 187 -4.75 7.94 6.65
C GLY A 187 -5.96 8.44 7.44
N HIS A 188 -6.35 9.71 7.26
CA HIS A 188 -7.53 10.26 7.93
C HIS A 188 -8.84 9.55 7.59
N ARG A 189 -8.99 9.10 6.34
CA ARG A 189 -10.19 8.43 5.83
C ARG A 189 -10.49 7.14 6.60
N PHE A 190 -9.46 6.36 6.92
CA PHE A 190 -9.61 5.07 7.56
C PHE A 190 -9.36 5.10 9.07
N TYR A 191 -9.06 6.27 9.66
CA TYR A 191 -8.88 6.42 11.10
C TYR A 191 -9.98 5.75 11.95
N PRO A 192 -11.29 5.91 11.65
CA PRO A 192 -12.35 5.32 12.48
C PRO A 192 -12.37 3.79 12.47
N ALA A 193 -11.65 3.14 11.55
CA ALA A 193 -11.55 1.68 11.45
C ALA A 193 -10.14 1.15 11.77
N LEU A 194 -9.07 1.89 11.44
CA LEU A 194 -7.69 1.40 11.49
C LEU A 194 -6.82 2.13 12.53
N PHE A 195 -7.38 3.13 13.23
CA PHE A 195 -6.72 3.88 14.30
C PHE A 195 -5.41 4.55 13.89
N THR A 196 -5.36 5.03 12.65
CA THR A 196 -4.19 5.73 12.08
C THR A 196 -3.84 7.00 12.86
N ARG A 197 -2.58 7.16 13.23
CA ARG A 197 -2.09 8.41 13.85
C ARG A 197 -1.99 9.54 12.81
N SER A 198 -2.55 10.71 13.12
CA SER A 198 -2.56 11.88 12.22
C SER A 198 -1.16 12.43 11.98
N GLU A 199 -0.35 12.52 13.04
CA GLU A 199 1.05 12.97 12.97
C GLU A 199 1.86 12.02 12.08
N LEU A 200 1.80 10.71 12.35
CA LEU A 200 2.46 9.71 11.53
C LEU A 200 1.98 9.72 10.06
N THR A 201 0.70 10.01 9.82
CA THR A 201 0.17 10.19 8.46
C THR A 201 0.81 11.37 7.76
N THR A 202 0.91 12.49 8.46
CA THR A 202 1.55 13.71 7.95
C THR A 202 3.02 13.48 7.65
N ASP A 203 3.76 12.84 8.56
CA ASP A 203 5.18 12.52 8.37
C ASP A 203 5.37 11.57 7.19
N TYR A 204 4.56 10.52 7.09
CA TYR A 204 4.63 9.56 6.00
C TYR A 204 4.35 10.22 4.63
N ASP A 205 3.37 11.11 4.57
CA ASP A 205 3.06 11.88 3.36
C ASP A 205 4.21 12.83 2.99
N ALA A 206 4.85 13.46 3.97
CA ALA A 206 6.03 14.28 3.76
C ALA A 206 7.23 13.46 3.24
N GLN A 207 7.45 12.25 3.76
CA GLN A 207 8.48 11.33 3.27
C GLN A 207 8.24 10.94 1.81
N ARG A 208 6.99 10.58 1.47
CA ARG A 208 6.61 10.25 0.09
C ARG A 208 6.73 11.46 -0.84
N GLN A 209 6.38 12.66 -0.37
CA GLN A 209 6.59 13.88 -1.13
C GLN A 209 8.07 14.17 -1.35
N ALA A 210 8.93 13.96 -0.35
CA ALA A 210 10.38 14.12 -0.48
C ALA A 210 10.97 13.15 -1.52
N ILE A 211 10.52 11.88 -1.53
CA ILE A 211 10.90 10.91 -2.56
C ILE A 211 10.45 11.39 -3.95
N ALA A 212 9.21 11.84 -4.10
CA ALA A 212 8.69 12.29 -5.38
C ALA A 212 9.41 13.54 -5.90
N ASP A 213 9.60 14.55 -5.05
CA ASP A 213 10.31 15.79 -5.39
C ASP A 213 11.77 15.53 -5.75
N PHE A 214 12.40 14.52 -5.16
CA PHE A 214 13.77 14.12 -5.52
C PHE A 214 13.83 13.44 -6.89
N MET A 215 12.87 12.53 -7.15
CA MET A 215 12.86 11.69 -8.35
C MET A 215 12.34 12.42 -9.60
N ASP A 216 11.61 13.52 -9.43
CA ASP A 216 11.02 14.32 -10.52
C ASP A 216 11.29 15.81 -10.32
N ASP A 217 12.17 16.37 -11.16
CA ASP A 217 12.59 17.79 -11.06
C ASP A 217 11.42 18.77 -11.20
N ASP A 218 10.40 18.39 -11.97
CA ASP A 218 9.22 19.24 -12.15
C ASP A 218 8.19 19.07 -11.03
N LYS A 219 8.40 18.17 -10.07
CA LYS A 219 7.54 17.96 -8.89
C LYS A 219 6.06 17.73 -9.25
N ARG A 220 5.79 16.89 -10.26
CA ARG A 220 4.45 16.65 -10.80
C ARG A 220 3.52 15.89 -9.84
N ILE A 221 4.08 15.11 -8.92
CA ILE A 221 3.31 14.32 -7.96
C ILE A 221 3.08 15.13 -6.70
N LYS A 222 1.82 15.15 -6.23
CA LYS A 222 1.44 15.73 -4.94
C LYS A 222 0.68 14.73 -4.08
N PHE A 223 1.10 14.58 -2.83
CA PHE A 223 0.38 13.82 -1.82
C PHE A 223 -0.54 14.77 -1.05
N LEU A 224 -1.85 14.52 -1.13
CA LEU A 224 -2.86 15.33 -0.45
C LEU A 224 -3.76 14.41 0.38
N PRO A 225 -4.19 14.84 1.58
CA PRO A 225 -5.15 14.07 2.35
C PRO A 225 -6.45 13.91 1.54
N PHE A 226 -7.10 12.76 1.69
CA PHE A 226 -8.37 12.43 1.01
C PHE A 226 -9.51 13.44 1.27
N ILE A 227 -9.34 14.43 2.16
CA ILE A 227 -10.35 15.40 2.56
C ILE A 227 -9.71 16.80 2.70
N ARG A 228 -9.49 17.49 1.57
CA ARG A 228 -9.22 18.96 1.52
C ARG A 228 -10.10 19.66 0.48
N HIS A 229 -11.26 19.10 0.14
CA HIS A 229 -12.33 19.80 -0.58
C HIS A 229 -13.53 19.94 0.38
N ASN A 230 -13.39 20.95 1.26
CA ASN A 230 -14.37 21.65 2.09
C ASN A 230 -15.40 20.93 2.99
N GLU A 231 -15.64 19.63 2.92
CA GLU A 231 -16.68 19.03 3.75
C GLU A 231 -16.29 17.64 4.25
N ILE A 232 -16.92 17.23 5.36
CA ILE A 232 -16.89 15.88 5.95
C ILE A 232 -15.74 15.58 6.95
N LEU A 233 -15.56 16.45 7.95
CA LEU A 233 -15.02 16.04 9.25
C LEU A 233 -16.08 15.41 10.18
N ASN A 234 -17.37 15.44 9.77
CA ASN A 234 -18.47 14.74 10.46
C ASN A 234 -18.83 13.42 9.75
N TYR A 235 -17.88 12.49 9.60
CA TYR A 235 -18.20 11.10 9.27
C TYR A 235 -18.76 10.41 10.53
N SER A 236 -19.97 10.77 10.96
CA SER A 236 -20.72 9.90 11.86
C SER A 236 -21.18 8.71 11.05
N ILE A 237 -20.47 7.58 11.18
CA ILE A 237 -20.95 6.30 10.67
C ILE A 237 -22.27 6.03 11.38
N ASP A 238 -23.37 5.99 10.62
CA ASP A 238 -24.69 5.71 11.17
C ASP A 238 -24.73 4.26 11.69
N GLU A 239 -25.13 4.07 12.94
CA GLU A 239 -25.31 2.74 13.54
C GLU A 239 -26.27 1.85 12.72
N SER A 240 -27.23 2.46 12.02
CA SER A 240 -28.15 1.72 11.15
C SER A 240 -27.42 1.03 9.98
N GLN A 241 -26.37 1.65 9.43
CA GLN A 241 -25.54 1.08 8.37
C GLN A 241 -24.67 -0.06 8.90
N LEU A 242 -24.13 0.08 10.11
CA LEU A 242 -23.34 -0.98 10.76
C LEU A 242 -24.18 -2.24 11.00
N LYS A 243 -25.48 -2.10 11.30
CA LYS A 243 -26.40 -3.23 11.52
C LYS A 243 -26.75 -3.99 10.23
N GLN A 244 -26.55 -3.39 9.05
CA GLN A 244 -26.84 -4.02 7.76
C GLN A 244 -25.71 -4.91 7.25
N ILE A 245 -24.52 -4.83 7.85
CA ILE A 245 -23.37 -5.63 7.45
C ILE A 245 -23.55 -7.08 7.93
N SER A 246 -23.56 -8.00 6.98
CA SER A 246 -23.66 -9.43 7.25
C SER A 246 -22.38 -9.99 7.89
N HIS A 247 -22.54 -11.06 8.67
CA HIS A 247 -21.42 -11.82 9.24
C HIS A 247 -20.43 -12.27 8.15
N GLN A 248 -20.94 -12.73 7.00
CA GLN A 248 -20.12 -13.20 5.89
C GLN A 248 -19.23 -12.09 5.31
N GLN A 249 -19.76 -10.86 5.18
CA GLN A 249 -18.96 -9.71 4.75
C GLN A 249 -17.83 -9.41 5.75
N ILE A 250 -18.11 -9.48 7.05
CA ILE A 250 -17.08 -9.28 8.08
C ILE A 250 -15.99 -10.34 7.96
N LEU A 251 -16.35 -11.64 7.94
CA LEU A 251 -15.37 -12.72 7.84
C LEU A 251 -14.50 -12.63 6.58
N SER A 252 -15.05 -12.13 5.47
CA SER A 252 -14.30 -11.99 4.22
C SER A 252 -13.14 -10.99 4.30
N LEU A 253 -13.17 -10.05 5.25
CA LEU A 253 -12.16 -8.98 5.42
C LEU A 253 -11.49 -8.99 6.80
N LEU A 254 -11.95 -9.80 7.76
CA LEU A 254 -11.50 -9.72 9.15
C LEU A 254 -9.97 -9.90 9.28
N ASN A 255 -9.42 -10.87 8.55
CA ASN A 255 -7.98 -11.15 8.53
C ASN A 255 -7.18 -9.95 8.01
N THR A 256 -7.68 -9.31 6.96
CA THR A 256 -7.11 -8.07 6.41
C THR A 256 -7.05 -6.97 7.43
N ILE A 257 -8.17 -6.71 8.07
CA ILE A 257 -8.31 -5.58 8.97
C ILE A 257 -7.48 -5.81 10.21
N THR A 258 -7.41 -7.05 10.69
CA THR A 258 -6.48 -7.47 11.75
C THR A 258 -5.04 -7.12 11.41
N LEU A 259 -4.59 -7.27 10.16
CA LEU A 259 -3.22 -6.91 9.73
C LEU A 259 -3.01 -5.41 9.43
N ASN A 260 -4.05 -4.58 9.56
CA ASN A 260 -4.00 -3.16 9.18
C ASN A 260 -4.32 -2.20 10.33
N ILE A 261 -4.81 -2.69 11.46
CA ILE A 261 -4.96 -1.90 12.69
C ILE A 261 -3.58 -1.52 13.24
N ASP A 262 -3.45 -0.28 13.72
CA ASP A 262 -2.25 0.21 14.44
C ASP A 262 -2.22 -0.36 15.88
N TRP A 263 -1.92 -1.66 16.00
CA TRP A 263 -1.92 -2.36 17.29
C TRP A 263 -0.91 -1.77 18.28
N GLU A 264 0.23 -1.33 17.79
CA GLU A 264 1.27 -0.69 18.58
C GLU A 264 0.75 0.60 19.24
N HIS A 265 -0.14 1.33 18.56
CA HIS A 265 -0.84 2.50 19.12
C HIS A 265 -1.95 2.11 20.10
N LEU A 266 -2.70 1.03 19.84
CA LEU A 266 -3.77 0.57 20.73
C LEU A 266 -3.27 -0.08 22.03
N LEU A 267 -2.06 -0.65 22.00
CA LEU A 267 -1.53 -1.49 23.09
C LEU A 267 -0.26 -0.91 23.72
N HIS A 268 0.15 0.31 23.35
CA HIS A 268 1.39 0.95 23.78
C HIS A 268 1.59 0.86 25.32
N PRO A 269 2.78 0.49 25.85
CA PRO A 269 2.95 0.27 27.28
C PRO A 269 2.68 1.53 28.12
N GLN A 270 3.11 2.70 27.63
CA GLN A 270 2.83 4.00 28.24
C GLN A 270 1.40 4.44 27.94
N ILE A 271 0.63 4.66 28.99
CA ILE A 271 -0.80 5.04 28.93
C ILE A 271 -1.02 6.32 28.12
N SER A 272 -0.16 7.34 28.30
CA SER A 272 -0.26 8.63 27.59
C SER A 272 -0.13 8.53 26.07
N CYS A 273 0.47 7.45 25.57
CA CYS A 273 0.68 7.21 24.15
C CYS A 273 -0.30 6.17 23.58
N ARG A 274 -1.19 5.63 24.41
CA ARG A 274 -2.13 4.58 24.05
C ARG A 274 -3.47 5.19 23.63
N TYR A 275 -4.04 4.71 22.53
CA TYR A 275 -5.42 5.05 22.20
C TYR A 275 -6.40 4.40 23.19
N HIS A 276 -7.29 5.21 23.78
CA HIS A 276 -8.24 4.73 24.76
C HIS A 276 -9.56 4.26 24.12
N ASN A 277 -10.06 3.13 24.60
CA ASN A 277 -11.41 2.63 24.33
C ASN A 277 -11.76 2.48 22.82
N PRO A 278 -10.98 1.73 22.04
CA PRO A 278 -11.25 1.49 20.62
C PRO A 278 -12.65 0.92 20.41
N HIS A 279 -13.51 1.68 19.73
CA HIS A 279 -14.90 1.28 19.44
C HIS A 279 -15.73 0.98 20.69
N HIS A 280 -15.47 1.68 21.80
CA HIS A 280 -16.12 1.41 23.09
C HIS A 280 -15.78 0.02 23.67
N ILE A 281 -14.66 -0.57 23.24
CA ILE A 281 -14.10 -1.80 23.80
C ILE A 281 -12.95 -1.40 24.73
N GLU A 282 -13.18 -1.57 26.03
CA GLU A 282 -12.19 -1.25 27.05
C GLU A 282 -11.20 -2.39 27.26
N LEU A 283 -9.94 -2.02 27.52
CA LEU A 283 -8.97 -2.94 28.11
C LEU A 283 -9.37 -3.16 29.57
N THR A 284 -9.39 -4.41 30.04
CA THR A 284 -9.60 -4.67 31.47
C THR A 284 -8.44 -4.06 32.26
N GLN A 285 -8.71 -3.63 33.50
CA GLN A 285 -7.67 -3.03 34.34
C GLN A 285 -6.47 -3.96 34.53
N SER A 286 -6.72 -5.26 34.67
CA SER A 286 -5.68 -6.29 34.78
C SER A 286 -4.79 -6.33 33.52
N LEU A 287 -5.39 -6.37 32.33
CA LEU A 287 -4.64 -6.37 31.06
C LEU A 287 -3.89 -5.04 30.86
N ALA A 288 -4.50 -3.91 31.19
CA ALA A 288 -3.86 -2.60 31.08
C ALA A 288 -2.62 -2.49 31.98
N ASN A 289 -2.73 -2.96 33.23
CA ASN A 289 -1.62 -3.01 34.18
C ASN A 289 -0.53 -3.96 33.68
N TRP A 290 -0.88 -5.13 33.16
CA TRP A 290 0.09 -6.07 32.61
C TRP A 290 0.85 -5.47 31.42
N LEU A 291 0.16 -4.84 30.47
CA LEU A 291 0.77 -4.16 29.32
C LEU A 291 1.75 -3.06 29.76
N SER A 292 1.45 -2.31 30.83
CA SER A 292 2.34 -1.24 31.32
C SER A 292 3.67 -1.73 31.90
N LYS A 293 3.77 -3.02 32.22
CA LYS A 293 5.01 -3.65 32.73
C LYS A 293 5.91 -4.18 31.61
N GLN A 294 5.41 -4.24 30.38
CA GLN A 294 6.13 -4.85 29.25
C GLN A 294 7.07 -3.86 28.56
N SER A 295 8.20 -4.37 28.05
CA SER A 295 9.02 -3.62 27.09
C SER A 295 8.31 -3.54 25.73
N ILE A 296 8.75 -2.62 24.86
CA ILE A 296 8.19 -2.49 23.50
C ILE A 296 8.44 -3.77 22.68
N GLU A 297 9.61 -4.38 22.84
CA GLU A 297 9.99 -5.61 22.16
C GLU A 297 9.07 -6.76 22.57
N THR A 298 8.85 -6.90 23.88
CA THR A 298 7.98 -7.94 24.46
C THR A 298 6.52 -7.74 24.03
N LEU A 299 6.05 -6.48 24.03
CA LEU A 299 4.73 -6.15 23.49
C LEU A 299 4.58 -6.55 22.02
N ASN A 300 5.56 -6.23 21.18
CA ASN A 300 5.54 -6.59 19.76
C ASN A 300 5.50 -8.11 19.57
N GLN A 301 6.20 -8.89 20.42
CA GLN A 301 6.08 -10.35 20.43
C GLN A 301 4.63 -10.79 20.71
N TYR A 302 3.98 -10.24 21.74
CA TYR A 302 2.59 -10.57 22.05
C TYR A 302 1.60 -10.16 20.96
N ILE A 303 1.81 -9.02 20.30
CA ILE A 303 1.02 -8.60 19.13
C ILE A 303 1.16 -9.64 18.01
N ARG A 304 2.38 -10.03 17.63
CA ARG A 304 2.60 -11.04 16.58
C ARG A 304 1.93 -12.37 16.91
N GLN A 305 2.13 -12.86 18.13
CA GLN A 305 1.54 -14.12 18.59
C GLN A 305 0.02 -14.04 18.50
N SER A 306 -0.57 -12.96 19.00
CA SER A 306 -2.03 -12.76 18.98
C SER A 306 -2.58 -12.74 17.55
N ILE A 307 -1.92 -12.03 16.63
CA ILE A 307 -2.32 -12.02 15.21
C ILE A 307 -2.23 -13.42 14.61
N TYR A 308 -1.13 -14.16 14.85
CA TYR A 308 -1.00 -15.53 14.37
C TYR A 308 -2.14 -16.43 14.86
N TYR A 309 -2.51 -16.32 16.14
CA TYR A 309 -3.64 -17.05 16.71
C TYR A 309 -4.98 -16.68 16.05
N LEU A 310 -5.22 -15.39 15.82
CA LEU A 310 -6.43 -14.90 15.16
C LEU A 310 -6.52 -15.37 13.70
N LEU A 311 -5.42 -15.37 12.96
CA LEU A 311 -5.41 -15.70 11.53
C LEU A 311 -5.48 -17.20 11.24
N THR A 312 -4.83 -18.03 12.06
CA THR A 312 -4.74 -19.47 11.78
C THR A 312 -5.95 -20.26 12.26
N ASN A 313 -6.90 -19.62 12.96
CA ASN A 313 -8.00 -20.29 13.66
C ASN A 313 -7.53 -21.46 14.55
N LYS A 314 -6.24 -21.51 14.95
CA LYS A 314 -5.70 -22.48 15.92
C LYS A 314 -6.18 -22.18 17.36
N ASN A 315 -7.26 -21.40 17.50
CA ASN A 315 -7.87 -20.97 18.75
C ASN A 315 -8.78 -22.05 19.33
N THR A 316 -8.24 -22.83 20.26
CA THR A 316 -8.82 -23.18 21.58
C THR A 316 -8.01 -24.31 22.22
N GLN A 317 -7.53 -25.27 21.45
CA GLN A 317 -6.90 -26.47 22.01
C GLN A 317 -5.55 -26.21 22.69
N ARG A 318 -4.70 -25.32 22.14
CA ARG A 318 -3.41 -24.97 22.79
C ARG A 318 -3.53 -23.95 23.92
N LEU A 319 -4.42 -22.95 23.76
CA LEU A 319 -4.73 -22.01 24.85
C LEU A 319 -5.32 -22.76 26.06
N ASN A 320 -6.01 -23.88 25.87
CA ASN A 320 -6.53 -24.70 26.96
C ASN A 320 -5.57 -25.80 27.46
N ALA A 321 -4.45 -26.06 26.75
CA ALA A 321 -3.55 -27.18 27.07
C ALA A 321 -2.32 -26.76 27.90
N ASP A 322 -1.87 -25.51 27.80
CA ASP A 322 -0.70 -25.03 28.55
C ASP A 322 -1.16 -24.16 29.74
N SER A 323 -1.09 -24.76 30.93
CA SER A 323 -1.23 -24.23 32.30
C SER A 323 -2.12 -22.98 32.51
N GLU A 324 -3.33 -23.19 33.01
CA GLU A 324 -4.25 -22.14 33.54
C GLU A 324 -3.73 -21.41 34.80
N THR A 325 -2.43 -21.52 35.13
CA THR A 325 -1.85 -21.04 36.40
C THR A 325 -0.82 -19.92 36.23
N ASP A 326 -0.39 -19.59 35.01
CA ASP A 326 0.60 -18.53 34.75
C ASP A 326 -0.09 -17.20 34.34
N GLU A 327 0.32 -16.10 34.97
CA GLU A 327 -0.27 -14.76 34.77
C GLU A 327 -0.12 -14.33 33.30
N ASP A 328 1.04 -14.52 32.68
CA ASP A 328 1.31 -14.11 31.29
C ASP A 328 0.40 -14.86 30.29
N SER A 329 0.19 -16.15 30.52
CA SER A 329 -0.71 -16.98 29.71
C SER A 329 -2.17 -16.52 29.77
N ILE A 330 -2.63 -16.11 30.96
CA ILE A 330 -3.98 -15.53 31.16
C ILE A 330 -4.10 -14.19 30.44
N GLN A 331 -3.09 -13.32 30.57
CA GLN A 331 -3.12 -12.01 29.94
C GLN A 331 -3.04 -12.07 28.41
N LEU A 332 -2.26 -13.01 27.86
CA LEU A 332 -2.23 -13.24 26.41
C LEU A 332 -3.60 -13.69 25.87
N LYS A 333 -4.32 -14.58 26.58
CA LYS A 333 -5.71 -14.94 26.23
C LYS A 333 -6.62 -13.71 26.21
N ASN A 334 -6.55 -12.88 27.24
CA ASN A 334 -7.34 -11.65 27.34
C ASN A 334 -7.01 -10.67 26.20
N LEU A 335 -5.72 -10.57 25.84
CA LEU A 335 -5.26 -9.75 24.72
C LEU A 335 -5.85 -10.23 23.38
N ILE A 336 -5.82 -11.54 23.11
CA ILE A 336 -6.39 -12.12 21.89
C ILE A 336 -7.89 -11.83 21.80
N ILE A 337 -8.63 -11.99 22.90
CA ILE A 337 -10.07 -11.68 22.96
C ILE A 337 -10.32 -10.20 22.67
N PHE A 338 -9.53 -9.30 23.27
CA PHE A 338 -9.61 -7.86 23.03
C PHE A 338 -9.36 -7.54 21.56
N MET A 339 -8.25 -8.01 21.00
CA MET A 339 -7.88 -7.79 19.60
C MET A 339 -8.94 -8.32 18.64
N HIS A 340 -9.52 -9.50 18.89
CA HIS A 340 -10.60 -10.04 18.08
C HIS A 340 -11.83 -9.11 18.05
N LYS A 341 -12.28 -8.65 19.24
CA LYS A 341 -13.43 -7.74 19.34
C LYS A 341 -13.18 -6.43 18.60
N VAL A 342 -11.99 -5.85 18.76
CA VAL A 342 -11.61 -4.62 18.06
C VAL A 342 -11.59 -4.86 16.55
N ALA A 343 -10.90 -5.90 16.07
CA ALA A 343 -10.81 -6.23 14.65
C ALA A 343 -12.19 -6.45 14.01
N TRP A 344 -13.11 -7.09 14.74
CA TRP A 344 -14.49 -7.30 14.30
C TRP A 344 -15.23 -5.99 14.05
N GLU A 345 -15.23 -5.08 15.03
CA GLU A 345 -15.89 -3.76 14.90
C GLU A 345 -15.18 -2.85 13.89
N SER A 346 -13.85 -2.90 13.84
CA SER A 346 -13.04 -2.21 12.83
C SER A 346 -13.41 -2.65 11.42
N THR A 347 -13.67 -3.95 11.23
CA THR A 347 -14.05 -4.50 9.91
C THR A 347 -15.41 -3.99 9.47
N LYS A 348 -16.40 -3.92 10.38
CA LYS A 348 -17.70 -3.31 10.07
C LYS A 348 -17.55 -1.86 9.63
N LYS A 349 -16.82 -1.05 10.40
CA LYS A 349 -16.58 0.35 10.07
C LYS A 349 -15.85 0.50 8.74
N TYR A 350 -14.87 -0.37 8.46
CA TYR A 350 -14.15 -0.36 7.20
C TYR A 350 -15.06 -0.61 5.99
N ILE A 351 -15.98 -1.58 6.08
CA ILE A 351 -16.97 -1.89 5.03
C ILE A 351 -17.86 -0.67 4.76
N VAL A 352 -18.41 -0.04 5.80
CA VAL A 352 -19.24 1.17 5.62
C VAL A 352 -18.45 2.30 4.98
N ILE A 353 -17.22 2.56 5.47
CA ILE A 353 -16.35 3.59 4.90
C ILE A 353 -16.12 3.32 3.41
N GLN A 354 -15.84 2.09 3.00
CA GLN A 354 -15.67 1.76 1.58
C GLN A 354 -16.94 2.08 0.77
N GLU A 355 -18.11 1.67 1.23
CA GLU A 355 -19.39 1.88 0.53
C GLU A 355 -19.75 3.37 0.39
N MET A 356 -19.62 4.16 1.45
CA MET A 356 -19.87 5.61 1.41
C MET A 356 -19.00 6.31 0.36
N ASN A 357 -17.75 5.87 0.21
CA ASN A 357 -16.80 6.47 -0.72
C ASN A 357 -17.09 6.14 -2.17
N HIS A 358 -17.70 4.99 -2.48
CA HIS A 358 -18.13 4.68 -3.84
C HIS A 358 -19.20 5.65 -4.34
N LEU A 359 -20.10 6.11 -3.47
CA LEU A 359 -21.19 7.03 -3.81
C LEU A 359 -20.67 8.46 -4.01
N LYS A 360 -19.93 9.00 -3.04
CA LYS A 360 -19.53 10.43 -3.05
C LYS A 360 -18.38 10.75 -4.00
N GLN A 361 -17.47 9.80 -4.25
CA GLN A 361 -16.35 10.08 -5.15
C GLN A 361 -16.86 10.38 -6.58
N ARG A 362 -17.93 9.74 -7.08
CA ARG A 362 -18.39 9.93 -8.48
C ARG A 362 -18.74 11.39 -8.82
N GLU A 363 -19.04 12.23 -7.85
CA GLU A 363 -19.63 13.56 -8.08
C GLU A 363 -18.66 14.74 -7.88
N ALA A 364 -17.48 14.54 -7.25
CA ALA A 364 -16.72 15.66 -6.66
C ALA A 364 -15.44 16.13 -7.39
N LEU A 365 -14.95 15.42 -8.42
CA LEU A 365 -13.73 15.82 -9.15
C LEU A 365 -14.13 16.38 -10.51
N GLY A 366 -13.76 17.63 -10.80
CA GLY A 366 -14.04 18.30 -12.07
C GLY A 366 -13.46 17.59 -13.29
N ASP A 367 -13.89 17.98 -14.48
CA ASP A 367 -13.60 17.30 -15.75
C ASP A 367 -12.11 17.30 -16.15
N GLN A 368 -11.30 18.17 -15.55
CA GLN A 368 -9.83 18.21 -15.70
C GLN A 368 -9.08 17.07 -14.99
N HIS A 369 -9.79 16.22 -14.24
CA HIS A 369 -9.20 15.11 -13.48
C HIS A 369 -9.54 13.75 -14.09
N PHE A 370 -8.52 13.00 -14.51
CA PHE A 370 -8.66 11.62 -14.94
C PHE A 370 -8.32 10.65 -13.79
N ARG A 371 -9.27 9.77 -13.46
CA ARG A 371 -9.18 8.93 -12.27
C ARG A 371 -8.50 7.60 -12.57
N LEU A 372 -7.56 7.25 -11.70
CA LEU A 372 -6.89 5.96 -11.63
C LEU A 372 -7.31 5.27 -10.32
N SER A 373 -7.03 3.97 -10.23
CA SER A 373 -7.24 3.20 -9.01
C SER A 373 -6.04 2.32 -8.73
N VAL A 374 -5.88 1.88 -7.48
CA VAL A 374 -4.93 0.82 -7.12
C VAL A 374 -5.61 -0.55 -6.97
N HIS A 375 -6.94 -0.61 -7.11
CA HIS A 375 -7.75 -1.81 -7.00
C HIS A 375 -8.58 -1.99 -8.27
N GLU A 376 -8.61 -3.19 -8.83
CA GLU A 376 -9.57 -3.55 -9.86
C GLU A 376 -10.98 -3.48 -9.28
N LYS A 377 -11.90 -2.88 -10.05
CA LYS A 377 -13.31 -2.74 -9.69
C LYS A 377 -14.15 -3.32 -10.82
N ASP A 378 -14.89 -4.38 -10.51
CA ASP A 378 -15.70 -5.11 -11.51
C ASP A 378 -16.74 -4.21 -12.20
N ASP A 379 -17.25 -3.19 -11.49
CA ASP A 379 -18.24 -2.24 -11.98
C ASP A 379 -17.64 -1.06 -12.77
N LEU A 380 -16.31 -0.95 -12.86
CA LEU A 380 -15.60 0.16 -13.48
C LEU A 380 -14.49 -0.33 -14.43
N ASN A 381 -14.89 -1.10 -15.45
CA ASN A 381 -13.98 -1.61 -16.48
C ASN A 381 -13.39 -0.54 -17.42
N ASN A 382 -13.74 0.74 -17.24
CA ASN A 382 -13.17 1.88 -17.96
C ASN A 382 -12.22 2.72 -17.10
N GLN A 383 -11.95 2.31 -15.86
CA GLN A 383 -11.00 2.95 -14.95
C GLN A 383 -9.73 2.07 -14.83
N PRO A 384 -8.55 2.58 -15.21
CA PRO A 384 -7.31 1.83 -15.06
C PRO A 384 -6.98 1.55 -13.57
N ALA A 385 -6.65 0.30 -13.27
CA ALA A 385 -6.12 -0.12 -11.98
C ALA A 385 -4.60 -0.33 -12.06
N ILE A 386 -3.82 0.57 -11.47
CA ILE A 386 -2.37 0.62 -11.62
C ILE A 386 -1.67 -0.42 -10.75
N LEU A 387 -0.70 -1.12 -11.34
CA LEU A 387 0.31 -1.92 -10.64
C LEU A 387 1.39 -0.97 -10.09
N THR A 388 1.22 -0.45 -8.87
CA THR A 388 2.20 0.46 -8.27
C THR A 388 3.54 -0.24 -8.02
N LEU A 389 3.54 -1.54 -7.73
CA LEU A 389 4.74 -2.37 -7.54
C LEU A 389 5.10 -3.24 -8.76
N GLY A 390 4.50 -2.97 -9.92
CA GLY A 390 4.74 -3.74 -11.15
C GLY A 390 4.24 -5.19 -11.07
N VAL A 391 4.61 -5.98 -12.08
CA VAL A 391 4.16 -7.39 -12.20
C VAL A 391 4.60 -8.21 -10.99
N ASN A 392 5.83 -7.98 -10.50
CA ASN A 392 6.40 -8.72 -9.38
C ASN A 392 5.71 -8.44 -8.04
N GLY A 393 5.14 -7.25 -7.84
CA GLY A 393 4.32 -6.97 -6.66
C GLY A 393 2.86 -7.37 -6.82
N GLY A 394 2.41 -7.60 -8.06
CA GLY A 394 1.04 -8.01 -8.37
C GLY A 394 -0.01 -7.10 -7.72
N ASN A 395 -0.90 -7.69 -6.93
CA ASN A 395 -1.97 -6.93 -6.28
C ASN A 395 -1.54 -6.16 -5.04
N GLN A 396 -0.32 -6.34 -4.55
CA GLN A 396 0.18 -5.71 -3.32
C GLN A 396 0.32 -4.19 -3.47
N LEU A 397 0.34 -3.49 -2.33
CA LEU A 397 0.61 -2.06 -2.23
C LEU A 397 1.79 -1.85 -1.29
N SER A 398 2.67 -0.91 -1.62
CA SER A 398 3.92 -0.62 -0.89
C SER A 398 3.73 -0.38 0.60
N GLN A 399 2.60 0.22 1.02
CA GLN A 399 2.35 0.46 2.44
C GLN A 399 2.08 -0.82 3.25
N HIS A 400 2.00 -1.98 2.59
CA HIS A 400 1.70 -3.28 3.20
C HIS A 400 2.83 -4.30 3.08
N VAL A 401 3.93 -3.95 2.42
CA VAL A 401 5.02 -4.87 2.08
C VAL A 401 6.37 -4.18 2.23
N ILE A 402 7.42 -4.98 2.28
CA ILE A 402 8.80 -4.52 2.12
C ILE A 402 9.37 -5.02 0.80
N ALA A 403 10.47 -4.41 0.39
CA ALA A 403 11.24 -4.77 -0.79
C ALA A 403 12.31 -5.83 -0.43
N PHE A 404 12.38 -6.92 -1.21
CA PHE A 404 13.38 -7.97 -1.06
C PHE A 404 14.15 -8.22 -2.35
N LEU A 405 15.46 -8.07 -2.29
CA LEU A 405 16.36 -8.36 -3.39
C LEU A 405 16.80 -9.81 -3.30
N LYS A 406 16.31 -10.64 -4.23
CA LYS A 406 16.65 -12.06 -4.28
C LYS A 406 16.94 -12.49 -5.71
N ASN A 407 18.05 -13.20 -5.90
CA ASN A 407 18.45 -13.77 -7.20
C ASN A 407 18.42 -12.74 -8.34
N ARG A 408 18.87 -11.50 -8.10
CA ARG A 408 18.80 -10.40 -9.07
C ARG A 408 17.38 -10.12 -9.57
N VAL A 409 16.39 -10.26 -8.68
CA VAL A 409 15.01 -9.83 -8.89
C VAL A 409 14.53 -9.09 -7.64
N LEU A 410 13.78 -8.01 -7.86
CA LEU A 410 13.10 -7.30 -6.78
C LEU A 410 11.73 -7.95 -6.54
N HIS A 411 11.54 -8.42 -5.32
CA HIS A 411 10.30 -9.01 -4.81
C HIS A 411 9.66 -8.10 -3.78
N PHE A 412 8.36 -8.26 -3.59
CA PHE A 412 7.59 -7.55 -2.58
C PHE A 412 6.76 -8.55 -1.77
N GLY A 413 6.72 -8.37 -0.45
CA GLY A 413 6.02 -9.27 0.46
C GLY A 413 6.03 -8.74 1.88
N ALA A 414 5.26 -9.37 2.76
CA ALA A 414 5.36 -9.07 4.17
C ALA A 414 6.73 -9.51 4.72
N PHE A 415 7.24 -8.79 5.73
CA PHE A 415 8.57 -9.02 6.28
C PHE A 415 8.81 -10.49 6.70
N SER A 416 7.81 -11.10 7.34
CA SER A 416 7.89 -12.50 7.76
C SER A 416 7.90 -13.53 6.63
N GLU A 417 7.47 -13.18 5.41
CA GLU A 417 7.62 -14.05 4.24
C GLU A 417 9.09 -14.28 3.85
N PHE A 418 10.02 -13.53 4.44
CA PHE A 418 11.44 -13.56 4.10
C PHE A 418 12.34 -14.06 5.23
N TRP A 419 11.78 -14.46 6.38
CA TRP A 419 12.55 -14.88 7.56
C TRP A 419 13.46 -16.08 7.30
N ASP A 420 13.00 -17.07 6.53
CA ASP A 420 13.77 -18.30 6.25
C ASP A 420 14.80 -18.14 5.12
N SER A 421 14.93 -16.93 4.55
CA SER A 421 15.84 -16.68 3.41
C SER A 421 17.23 -16.19 3.83
N GLU A 422 17.59 -16.27 5.11
CA GLU A 422 18.81 -15.69 5.70
C GLU A 422 19.10 -14.26 5.19
N PRO A 423 18.11 -13.33 5.22
CA PRO A 423 18.27 -12.03 4.62
C PRO A 423 19.21 -11.14 5.44
N VAL A 424 19.95 -10.30 4.74
CA VAL A 424 20.69 -9.15 5.24
C VAL A 424 19.79 -7.91 5.19
N LEU A 425 19.72 -7.17 6.29
CA LEU A 425 19.05 -5.87 6.36
C LEU A 425 19.93 -4.81 5.71
N ILE A 426 19.38 -4.08 4.75
CA ILE A 426 20.08 -2.95 4.13
C ILE A 426 19.67 -1.67 4.86
N LYS A 427 20.54 -1.17 5.74
CA LYS A 427 20.32 0.06 6.52
C LYS A 427 21.18 1.21 6.01
N LEU A 428 20.86 2.43 6.43
CA LEU A 428 21.71 3.59 6.19
C LEU A 428 22.74 3.72 7.31
N ASN A 429 23.98 4.03 6.96
CA ASN A 429 25.04 4.27 7.94
C ASN A 429 24.67 5.47 8.86
N SER A 430 25.05 5.41 10.14
CA SER A 430 24.92 6.53 11.09
C SER A 430 25.66 7.79 10.62
N ASP A 431 26.68 7.62 9.78
CA ASP A 431 27.46 8.74 9.22
C ASP A 431 26.99 9.14 7.81
N CYS A 432 25.91 8.55 7.30
CA CYS A 432 25.32 8.96 6.04
C CYS A 432 24.70 10.37 6.18
N ASP A 433 25.29 11.35 5.50
CA ASP A 433 24.84 12.77 5.48
C ASP A 433 23.90 13.08 4.31
N TYR A 434 23.26 12.04 3.73
CA TYR A 434 22.31 12.22 2.65
C TYR A 434 20.92 12.53 3.20
N GLN A 435 20.28 13.61 2.73
CA GLN A 435 19.03 14.09 3.33
C GLN A 435 17.82 13.14 3.14
N LEU A 436 17.74 12.48 1.98
CA LEU A 436 16.63 11.56 1.70
C LEU A 436 16.79 10.28 2.53
N PHE A 437 15.68 9.78 3.09
CA PHE A 437 15.62 8.62 3.98
C PHE A 437 16.25 8.79 5.37
N ASN A 438 16.56 10.01 5.81
CA ASN A 438 17.01 10.28 7.18
C ASN A 438 16.06 9.74 8.27
N TRP A 439 14.76 9.63 7.97
CA TRP A 439 13.79 9.02 8.87
C TRP A 439 14.03 7.51 9.11
N LEU A 440 14.59 6.78 8.13
CA LEU A 440 14.96 5.37 8.27
C LEU A 440 16.19 5.23 9.17
N LYS A 441 17.16 6.12 9.01
CA LYS A 441 18.35 6.20 9.85
C LYS A 441 17.97 6.45 11.32
N GLN A 442 17.13 7.46 11.58
CA GLN A 442 16.70 7.82 12.94
C GLN A 442 15.89 6.72 13.64
N SER A 443 15.15 5.92 12.87
CA SER A 443 14.32 4.83 13.39
C SER A 443 14.99 3.46 13.35
N GLU A 444 16.23 3.39 12.86
CA GLU A 444 16.97 2.16 12.56
C GLU A 444 16.21 1.16 11.66
N GLN A 445 15.21 1.65 10.91
CA GLN A 445 14.44 0.86 9.96
C GLN A 445 15.29 0.60 8.70
N ALA A 446 15.28 -0.63 8.19
CA ALA A 446 15.96 -0.93 6.94
C ALA A 446 15.27 -0.30 5.73
N LEU A 447 16.05 0.08 4.72
CA LEU A 447 15.58 0.52 3.42
C LEU A 447 14.95 -0.63 2.63
N CYS A 448 15.56 -1.80 2.71
CA CYS A 448 15.07 -3.05 2.14
C CYS A 448 15.82 -4.24 2.78
N ILE A 449 15.51 -5.44 2.31
CA ILE A 449 16.25 -6.65 2.65
C ILE A 449 16.85 -7.29 1.39
N SER A 450 17.91 -8.08 1.56
CA SER A 450 18.61 -8.74 0.46
C SER A 450 19.20 -10.07 0.90
N ASN A 451 19.27 -11.06 0.01
CA ASN A 451 20.12 -12.24 0.23
C ASN A 451 21.30 -12.28 -0.75
N MET A 452 21.56 -11.17 -1.44
CA MET A 452 22.66 -11.05 -2.39
C MET A 452 23.97 -10.75 -1.67
N PRO A 453 25.12 -11.22 -2.21
CA PRO A 453 26.42 -10.80 -1.74
C PRO A 453 26.57 -9.27 -1.83
N ASN A 454 27.26 -8.66 -0.85
CA ASN A 454 27.42 -7.20 -0.76
C ASN A 454 27.97 -6.58 -2.05
N GLU A 455 28.92 -7.26 -2.70
CA GLU A 455 29.54 -6.81 -3.96
C GLU A 455 28.55 -6.73 -5.14
N GLU A 456 27.49 -7.54 -5.12
CA GLU A 456 26.46 -7.55 -6.17
C GLU A 456 25.28 -6.62 -5.86
N LEU A 457 25.13 -6.17 -4.62
CA LEU A 457 23.97 -5.44 -4.14
C LEU A 457 23.76 -4.12 -4.89
N LEU A 458 24.80 -3.29 -4.99
CA LEU A 458 24.71 -1.98 -5.62
C LEU A 458 24.59 -2.02 -7.14
N PRO A 459 25.39 -2.81 -7.87
CA PRO A 459 25.19 -3.01 -9.30
C PRO A 459 23.75 -3.47 -9.60
N PHE A 460 23.21 -4.37 -8.77
CA PHE A 460 21.86 -4.87 -8.99
C PHE A 460 20.78 -3.84 -8.65
N LEU A 461 20.87 -3.15 -7.50
CA LEU A 461 19.95 -2.07 -7.13
C LEU A 461 19.89 -0.97 -8.20
N ASN A 462 21.01 -0.74 -8.89
CA ASN A 462 21.07 0.15 -10.05
C ASN A 462 20.37 -0.41 -11.30
N MET A 463 20.39 -1.72 -11.51
CA MET A 463 19.75 -2.41 -12.65
C MET A 463 18.26 -2.73 -12.43
N SER A 464 17.85 -3.02 -11.20
CA SER A 464 16.47 -3.37 -10.81
C SER A 464 15.51 -2.18 -10.87
N SER A 465 16.05 -1.00 -11.13
CA SER A 465 15.36 0.25 -11.42
C SER A 465 14.59 0.26 -12.75
N ARG A 466 14.60 -0.83 -13.53
CA ARG A 466 13.73 -0.95 -14.71
C ARG A 466 12.27 -1.06 -14.26
N LEU A 467 11.51 -0.03 -14.54
CA LEU A 467 10.14 0.16 -14.08
C LEU A 467 9.10 -0.36 -15.08
N VAL A 468 9.50 -0.67 -16.31
CA VAL A 468 8.64 -1.23 -17.36
C VAL A 468 9.32 -2.48 -17.91
N ASN A 469 8.99 -3.64 -17.34
CA ASN A 469 9.35 -4.96 -17.84
C ASN A 469 8.09 -5.83 -17.92
#